data_AF-A0A285MUK2-F1
#
_entry.id   AF-A0A285MUK2-F1
#
_cell.length_a   1.000
_cell.length_b   1.000
_cell.length_c   1.000
_cell.angle_alpha   90.00
_cell.angle_beta   90.00
_cell.angle_gamma   90.00
#
_symmetry.space_group_name_H-M   'P 1'
#
loop_
_entity.id
_entity.type
_entity.pdbx_description
1 polymer ?
#
loop_
_entity_poly.entity_id
_entity_poly.type
_entity_poly.pdbx_seq_one_letter_code
_entity_poly.pdbx_strand_id
1 'polypeptide(L)'
;MKTRILILLAIGVSTMGFSQKNEIKAAEKALKTGDAVSAKASLEGAASSIDAADAKLQAQYYALKGNVYSDLAKKGDASAFEIAVEAFKKVISVEEASGKEKYTTVATQNLSQITADLVNAAVEDNNNKKFDEAADKLYMGYTLSPKDTIYLYYAASSAVNGQNYEKALTYYNQLKEIGYDGSGVNYTAVNVATDEVETMDENTRDLYVKAGTHKDPKEERTPSKTAEIVKNIALIYQQLGDNDKALAAYADARAVDPNDVNLVLGEANLHYAMGDKDKFKVLMAEASQMAPDNADLLYNIGVINMEQGNLEEARDAYRKTLAVDPGYINALLNLSTTYVNEGNGLIDEMNTLGSSRSDIARYDELKKQKDDLFLEGAKVLEEALKTNPDNQGVLSQLKNIYGALGDTENFMRMKKLLGE
;
A
#
# COMPACT_ATOMS: atom_id res chain seq x y z
N MET A 1 41.85 26.59 53.58
CA MET A 1 40.52 26.32 52.98
C MET A 1 40.61 25.70 51.58
N LYS A 2 41.52 26.15 50.68
CA LYS A 2 41.65 25.59 49.31
C LYS A 2 41.97 24.09 49.25
N THR A 3 42.80 23.54 50.14
CA THR A 3 43.15 22.11 50.17
C THR A 3 42.01 21.20 50.65
N ARG A 4 41.12 21.70 51.54
CA ARG A 4 39.96 20.92 52.01
C ARG A 4 38.83 20.88 50.96
N ILE A 5 38.69 21.93 50.15
CA ILE A 5 37.74 21.96 49.02
C ILE A 5 38.17 20.98 47.92
N LEU A 6 39.47 20.88 47.62
CA LEU A 6 40.01 19.92 46.66
C LEU A 6 39.84 18.45 47.10
N ILE A 7 39.97 18.15 48.40
CA ILE A 7 39.77 16.80 48.93
C ILE A 7 38.29 16.40 48.91
N LEU A 8 37.37 17.32 49.24
CA LEU A 8 35.93 17.07 49.15
C LEU A 8 35.45 16.85 47.70
N LEU A 9 35.99 17.60 46.74
CA LEU A 9 35.77 17.37 45.31
C LEU A 9 36.33 16.02 44.85
N ALA A 10 37.54 15.65 45.27
CA ALA A 10 38.13 14.35 44.91
C ALA A 10 37.35 13.16 45.50
N ILE A 11 36.84 13.28 46.74
CA ILE A 11 36.00 12.24 47.36
C ILE A 11 34.66 12.14 46.62
N GLY A 12 34.01 13.26 46.28
CA GLY A 12 32.76 13.27 45.53
C GLY A 12 32.87 12.66 44.13
N VAL A 13 33.98 12.91 43.41
CA VAL A 13 34.23 12.30 42.10
C VAL A 13 34.51 10.79 42.23
N SER A 14 35.19 10.36 43.29
CA SER A 14 35.50 8.94 43.51
C SER A 14 34.29 8.08 43.90
N THR A 15 33.35 8.62 44.69
CA THR A 15 32.13 7.89 45.10
C THR A 15 31.14 7.74 43.95
N MET A 16 31.01 8.76 43.09
CA MET A 16 30.16 8.69 41.90
C MET A 16 30.64 7.60 40.91
N GLY A 17 31.96 7.52 40.64
CA GLY A 17 32.51 6.50 39.75
C GLY A 17 32.38 5.06 40.29
N PHE A 18 32.32 4.88 41.60
CA PHE A 18 32.10 3.56 42.22
C PHE A 18 30.63 3.12 42.13
N SER A 19 29.69 4.07 42.28
CA SER A 19 28.26 3.81 42.18
C SER A 19 27.86 3.34 40.77
N GLN A 20 28.34 4.01 39.72
CA GLN A 20 28.04 3.65 38.32
C GLN A 20 28.47 2.21 37.99
N LYS A 21 29.68 1.82 38.42
CA LYS A 21 30.22 0.47 38.17
C LYS A 21 29.41 -0.62 38.86
N ASN A 22 28.82 -0.33 40.01
CA ASN A 22 27.99 -1.29 40.73
C ASN A 22 26.65 -1.48 40.02
N GLU A 23 26.01 -0.39 39.59
CA GLU A 23 24.76 -0.45 38.82
C GLU A 23 24.93 -1.22 37.50
N ILE A 24 26.01 -0.94 36.76
CA ILE A 24 26.31 -1.66 35.51
C ILE A 24 26.52 -3.16 35.78
N LYS A 25 27.24 -3.54 36.84
CA LYS A 25 27.41 -4.96 37.22
C LYS A 25 26.10 -5.62 37.64
N ALA A 26 25.24 -4.90 38.35
CA ALA A 26 23.92 -5.39 38.73
C ALA A 26 23.06 -5.66 37.48
N ALA A 27 23.07 -4.72 36.54
CA ALA A 27 22.41 -4.88 35.25
C ALA A 27 22.97 -6.07 34.44
N GLU A 28 24.29 -6.26 34.38
CA GLU A 28 24.90 -7.40 33.68
C GLU A 28 24.46 -8.74 34.29
N LYS A 29 24.38 -8.81 35.63
CA LYS A 29 23.95 -10.01 36.34
C LYS A 29 22.47 -10.32 36.07
N ALA A 30 21.61 -9.31 36.13
CA ALA A 30 20.18 -9.46 35.86
C ALA A 30 19.91 -9.89 34.41
N LEU A 31 20.60 -9.27 33.44
CA LEU A 31 20.45 -9.64 32.03
C LEU A 31 20.92 -11.08 31.77
N LYS A 32 22.01 -11.54 32.40
CA LYS A 32 22.49 -12.93 32.30
C LYS A 32 21.45 -13.96 32.76
N THR A 33 20.55 -13.58 33.66
CA THR A 33 19.44 -14.44 34.12
C THR A 33 18.15 -14.23 33.33
N GLY A 34 18.17 -13.46 32.23
CA GLY A 34 17.01 -13.16 31.39
C GLY A 34 16.07 -12.10 31.97
N ASP A 35 16.45 -11.42 33.06
CA ASP A 35 15.65 -10.40 33.73
C ASP A 35 16.02 -9.01 33.22
N ALA A 36 15.55 -8.71 32.00
CA ALA A 36 15.78 -7.42 31.36
C ALA A 36 15.08 -6.25 32.08
N VAL A 37 13.99 -6.51 32.81
CA VAL A 37 13.28 -5.47 33.58
C VAL A 37 14.14 -4.99 34.74
N SER A 38 14.69 -5.92 35.54
CA SER A 38 15.63 -5.55 36.60
C SER A 38 16.92 -4.95 36.04
N ALA A 39 17.41 -5.46 34.91
CA ALA A 39 18.60 -4.89 34.27
C ALA A 39 18.38 -3.44 33.81
N LYS A 40 17.20 -3.13 33.25
CA LYS A 40 16.79 -1.77 32.89
C LYS A 40 16.78 -0.86 34.12
N ALA A 41 16.15 -1.29 35.22
CA ALA A 41 16.08 -0.51 36.45
C ALA A 41 17.48 -0.16 37.00
N SER A 42 18.42 -1.12 37.00
CA SER A 42 19.81 -0.85 37.37
C SER A 42 20.50 0.16 36.43
N LEU A 43 20.27 0.08 35.12
CA LEU A 43 20.83 1.03 34.16
C LEU A 43 20.29 2.46 34.35
N GLU A 44 19.04 2.62 34.78
CA GLU A 44 18.46 3.93 35.09
C GLU A 44 19.20 4.60 36.26
N GLY A 45 19.65 3.81 37.25
CA GLY A 45 20.44 4.30 38.38
C GLY A 45 21.80 4.90 37.98
N ALA A 46 22.37 4.50 36.84
CA ALA A 46 23.62 5.06 36.31
C ALA A 46 23.42 6.15 35.24
N ALA A 47 22.21 6.31 34.69
CA ALA A 47 21.95 7.09 33.48
C ALA A 47 22.35 8.57 33.60
N SER A 48 22.04 9.23 34.72
CA SER A 48 22.28 10.67 34.90
C SER A 48 23.76 11.06 35.02
N SER A 49 24.65 10.09 35.19
CA SER A 49 26.07 10.35 35.46
C SER A 49 27.01 9.66 34.46
N ILE A 50 26.48 8.86 33.54
CA ILE A 50 27.30 8.09 32.59
C ILE A 50 28.04 9.01 31.60
N ASP A 51 27.46 10.16 31.23
CA ASP A 51 28.09 11.11 30.30
C ASP A 51 29.38 11.73 30.87
N ALA A 52 29.55 11.74 32.20
CA ALA A 52 30.78 12.20 32.86
C ALA A 52 31.80 11.08 33.09
N ALA A 53 31.46 9.82 32.78
CA ALA A 53 32.35 8.68 32.97
C ALA A 53 33.43 8.61 31.88
N ASP A 54 34.47 7.80 32.13
CA ASP A 54 35.46 7.50 31.10
C ASP A 54 34.85 6.70 29.94
N ALA A 55 35.44 6.82 28.75
CA ALA A 55 34.92 6.22 27.52
C ALA A 55 34.71 4.70 27.62
N LYS A 56 35.52 3.99 28.42
CA LYS A 56 35.39 2.54 28.58
C LYS A 56 34.12 2.20 29.36
N LEU A 57 33.82 2.97 30.41
CA LEU A 57 32.60 2.77 31.20
C LEU A 57 31.35 3.19 30.43
N GLN A 58 31.43 4.27 29.64
CA GLN A 58 30.36 4.68 28.72
C GLN A 58 30.05 3.58 27.70
N ALA A 59 31.07 3.07 27.00
CA ALA A 59 30.88 2.01 26.01
C ALA A 59 30.29 0.74 26.64
N GLN A 60 30.73 0.35 27.85
CA GLN A 60 30.15 -0.78 28.57
C GLN A 60 28.68 -0.54 28.94
N TYR A 61 28.33 0.64 29.45
CA TYR A 61 26.96 1.00 29.80
C TYR A 61 26.03 0.94 28.58
N TYR A 62 26.42 1.58 27.47
CA TYR A 62 25.57 1.63 26.28
C TYR A 62 25.49 0.27 25.58
N ALA A 63 26.55 -0.55 25.60
CA ALA A 63 26.47 -1.92 25.08
C ALA A 63 25.47 -2.76 25.89
N LEU A 64 25.50 -2.63 27.21
CA LEU A 64 24.55 -3.33 28.08
C LEU A 64 23.13 -2.81 27.89
N LYS A 65 22.94 -1.48 27.79
CA LYS A 65 21.65 -0.87 27.48
C LYS A 65 21.09 -1.39 26.15
N GLY A 66 21.91 -1.43 25.09
CA GLY A 66 21.52 -2.02 23.80
C GLY A 66 21.02 -3.45 23.94
N ASN A 67 21.74 -4.30 24.68
CA ASN A 67 21.34 -5.69 24.89
C ASN A 67 20.04 -5.82 25.71
N VAL A 68 19.87 -5.02 26.77
CA VAL A 68 18.65 -5.02 27.60
C VAL A 68 17.43 -4.65 26.75
N TYR A 69 17.52 -3.59 25.97
CA TYR A 69 16.41 -3.15 25.14
C TYR A 69 16.17 -4.06 23.93
N SER A 70 17.20 -4.72 23.39
CA SER A 70 17.01 -5.77 22.38
C SER A 70 16.24 -6.99 22.94
N ASP A 71 16.51 -7.39 24.20
CA ASP A 71 15.76 -8.46 24.86
C ASP A 71 14.29 -8.06 25.14
N LEU A 72 14.05 -6.81 25.57
CA LEU A 72 12.70 -6.28 25.75
C LEU A 72 11.93 -6.23 24.42
N ALA A 73 12.58 -5.81 23.34
CA ALA A 73 11.98 -5.77 22.00
C ALA A 73 11.53 -7.17 21.55
N LYS A 74 12.37 -8.18 21.74
CA LYS A 74 12.05 -9.59 21.46
C LYS A 74 10.89 -10.13 22.30
N LYS A 75 10.63 -9.54 23.47
CA LYS A 75 9.51 -9.87 24.36
C LYS A 75 8.25 -9.05 24.07
N GLY A 76 8.21 -8.33 22.95
CA GLY A 76 7.02 -7.64 22.45
C GLY A 76 6.97 -6.14 22.76
N ASP A 77 7.98 -5.57 23.41
CA ASP A 77 8.08 -4.11 23.58
C ASP A 77 8.66 -3.47 22.31
N ALA A 78 7.82 -3.22 21.31
CA ALA A 78 8.26 -2.65 20.03
C ALA A 78 9.01 -1.31 20.18
N SER A 79 8.69 -0.52 21.21
CA SER A 79 9.37 0.76 21.49
C SER A 79 10.84 0.59 21.89
N ALA A 80 11.21 -0.61 22.35
CA ALA A 80 12.56 -0.91 22.78
C ALA A 80 13.57 -1.04 21.63
N PHE A 81 13.12 -1.26 20.39
CA PHE A 81 14.02 -1.34 19.24
C PHE A 81 14.80 -0.04 19.02
N GLU A 82 14.12 1.11 19.02
CA GLU A 82 14.76 2.42 18.82
C GLU A 82 15.82 2.69 19.90
N ILE A 83 15.46 2.42 21.16
CA ILE A 83 16.37 2.62 22.30
C ILE A 83 17.60 1.69 22.21
N ALA A 84 17.41 0.45 21.76
CA ALA A 84 18.51 -0.49 21.54
C ALA A 84 19.47 0.01 20.44
N VAL A 85 18.90 0.47 19.32
CA VAL A 85 19.65 1.03 18.19
C VAL A 85 20.48 2.24 18.61
N GLU A 86 19.86 3.21 19.28
CA GLU A 86 20.54 4.41 19.76
C GLU A 86 21.68 4.07 20.72
N ALA A 87 21.46 3.12 21.62
CA ALA A 87 22.48 2.67 22.56
C ALA A 87 23.67 2.04 21.82
N PHE A 88 23.45 1.16 20.83
CA PHE A 88 24.55 0.58 20.05
C PHE A 88 25.27 1.62 19.17
N LYS A 89 24.55 2.56 18.55
CA LYS A 89 25.17 3.69 17.83
C LYS A 89 26.04 4.53 18.77
N LYS A 90 25.59 4.73 20.01
CA LYS A 90 26.36 5.45 21.04
C LYS A 90 27.65 4.70 21.39
N VAL A 91 27.63 3.37 21.51
CA VAL A 91 28.85 2.55 21.70
C VAL A 91 29.87 2.86 20.62
N ILE A 92 29.45 2.77 19.35
CA ILE A 92 30.32 2.98 18.19
C ILE A 92 30.94 4.39 18.27
N SER A 93 30.10 5.43 18.46
CA SER A 93 30.58 6.82 18.51
C SER A 93 31.57 7.09 19.66
N VAL A 94 31.37 6.47 20.84
CA VAL A 94 32.24 6.65 22.01
C VAL A 94 33.59 5.96 21.79
N GLU A 95 33.58 4.76 21.21
CA GLU A 95 34.81 4.02 20.95
C GLU A 95 35.61 4.63 19.79
N GLU A 96 34.95 5.08 18.73
CA GLU A 96 35.57 5.84 17.63
C GLU A 96 36.26 7.11 18.15
N ALA A 97 35.57 7.91 18.96
CA ALA A 97 36.12 9.15 19.51
C ALA A 97 37.29 8.92 20.48
N SER A 98 37.32 7.78 21.17
CA SER A 98 38.37 7.45 22.15
C SER A 98 39.54 6.65 21.58
N GLY A 99 39.39 6.07 20.38
CA GLY A 99 40.37 5.17 19.76
C GLY A 99 40.54 3.83 20.51
N LYS A 100 39.61 3.48 21.41
CA LYS A 100 39.66 2.28 22.25
C LYS A 100 38.50 1.36 21.93
N GLU A 101 38.67 0.56 20.89
CA GLU A 101 37.67 -0.40 20.46
C GLU A 101 37.61 -1.62 21.41
N LYS A 102 36.40 -1.94 21.89
CA LYS A 102 36.13 -3.15 22.68
C LYS A 102 34.76 -3.74 22.39
N TYR A 103 33.75 -2.89 22.18
CA TYR A 103 32.35 -3.26 22.01
C TYR A 103 31.81 -2.95 20.62
N THR A 104 32.52 -2.17 19.79
CA THR A 104 32.08 -1.76 18.44
C THR A 104 31.75 -2.95 17.53
N THR A 105 32.62 -3.97 17.47
CA THR A 105 32.35 -5.18 16.69
C THR A 105 31.04 -5.87 17.13
N VAL A 106 30.83 -6.02 18.45
CA VAL A 106 29.63 -6.66 19.01
C VAL A 106 28.39 -5.79 18.80
N ALA A 107 28.51 -4.47 18.97
CA ALA A 107 27.42 -3.51 18.73
C ALA A 107 26.97 -3.56 17.26
N THR A 108 27.92 -3.66 16.32
CA THR A 108 27.62 -3.77 14.88
C THR A 108 26.90 -5.09 14.55
N GLN A 109 27.34 -6.20 15.15
CA GLN A 109 26.65 -7.49 15.01
C GLN A 109 25.23 -7.43 15.59
N ASN A 110 25.05 -6.81 16.75
CA ASN A 110 23.74 -6.64 17.37
C ASN A 110 22.82 -5.73 16.56
N LEU A 111 23.33 -4.67 15.92
CA LEU A 111 22.55 -3.84 15.00
C LEU A 111 22.08 -4.64 13.78
N SER A 112 22.93 -5.54 13.27
CA SER A 112 22.56 -6.46 12.17
C SER A 112 21.46 -7.43 12.61
N GLN A 113 21.56 -7.97 13.82
CA GLN A 113 20.51 -8.83 14.39
C GLN A 113 19.20 -8.08 14.62
N ILE A 114 19.26 -6.85 15.16
CA ILE A 114 18.08 -5.99 15.34
C ILE A 114 17.41 -5.72 13.99
N THR A 115 18.18 -5.52 12.92
CA THR A 115 17.61 -5.34 11.57
C THR A 115 16.79 -6.55 11.16
N ALA A 116 17.30 -7.77 11.36
CA ALA A 116 16.55 -9.00 11.08
C ALA A 116 15.31 -9.15 11.97
N ASP A 117 15.43 -8.84 13.26
CA ASP A 117 14.31 -8.90 14.22
C ASP A 117 13.20 -7.88 13.85
N LEU A 118 13.57 -6.68 13.40
CA LEU A 118 12.65 -5.65 12.92
C LEU A 118 11.86 -6.09 11.70
N VAL A 119 12.54 -6.70 10.72
CA VAL A 119 11.89 -7.21 9.51
C VAL A 119 10.88 -8.30 9.85
N ASN A 120 11.26 -9.25 10.72
CA ASN A 120 10.35 -10.30 11.17
C ASN A 120 9.12 -9.73 11.90
N ALA A 121 9.33 -8.76 12.80
CA ALA A 121 8.26 -8.09 13.51
C ALA A 121 7.35 -7.29 12.56
N ALA A 122 7.91 -6.63 11.54
CA ALA A 122 7.13 -5.91 10.53
C ALA A 122 6.27 -6.85 9.67
N VAL A 123 6.77 -8.06 9.35
CA VAL A 123 5.98 -9.09 8.66
C VAL A 123 4.80 -9.53 9.52
N GLU A 124 5.03 -9.77 10.83
CA GLU A 124 3.95 -10.08 11.77
C GLU A 124 2.92 -8.95 11.87
N ASP A 125 3.37 -7.70 11.94
CA ASP A 125 2.48 -6.54 11.98
C ASP A 125 1.65 -6.39 10.70
N ASN A 126 2.25 -6.57 9.51
CA ASN A 126 1.52 -6.58 8.24
C ASN A 126 0.45 -7.69 8.22
N ASN A 127 0.78 -8.91 8.66
CA ASN A 127 -0.19 -10.01 8.75
C ASN A 127 -1.34 -9.69 9.72
N ASN A 128 -1.05 -8.93 10.77
CA ASN A 128 -2.02 -8.43 11.75
C ASN A 128 -2.69 -7.11 11.34
N LYS A 129 -2.46 -6.63 10.11
CA LYS A 129 -2.99 -5.35 9.56
C LYS A 129 -2.55 -4.09 10.34
N LYS A 130 -1.47 -4.19 11.11
CA LYS A 130 -0.79 -3.08 11.80
C LYS A 130 0.22 -2.42 10.86
N PHE A 131 -0.32 -1.83 9.79
CA PHE A 131 0.49 -1.40 8.65
C PHE A 131 1.41 -0.23 8.95
N ASP A 132 1.00 0.69 9.83
CA ASP A 132 1.81 1.85 10.20
C ASP A 132 3.04 1.41 11.03
N GLU A 133 2.81 0.51 11.99
CA GLU A 133 3.86 -0.07 12.82
C GLU A 133 4.84 -0.94 12.02
N ALA A 134 4.35 -1.63 10.98
CA ALA A 134 5.18 -2.37 10.05
C ALA A 134 6.06 -1.42 9.21
N ALA A 135 5.47 -0.33 8.70
CA ALA A 135 6.17 0.68 7.92
C ALA A 135 7.33 1.31 8.71
N ASP A 136 7.11 1.64 9.99
CA ASP A 136 8.13 2.24 10.84
C ASP A 136 9.28 1.27 11.14
N LYS A 137 8.98 -0.01 11.39
CA LYS A 137 10.02 -1.04 11.60
C LYS A 137 10.84 -1.30 10.34
N LEU A 138 10.20 -1.37 9.18
CA LEU A 138 10.88 -1.53 7.89
C LEU A 138 11.75 -0.33 7.55
N TYR A 139 11.24 0.88 7.78
CA TYR A 139 12.02 2.09 7.58
C TYR A 139 13.22 2.15 8.53
N MET A 140 13.03 1.80 9.80
CA MET A 140 14.15 1.70 10.74
C MET A 140 15.18 0.65 10.28
N GLY A 141 14.73 -0.52 9.80
CA GLY A 141 15.60 -1.52 9.18
C GLY A 141 16.42 -0.97 8.01
N TYR A 142 15.80 -0.19 7.12
CA TYR A 142 16.51 0.52 6.05
C TYR A 142 17.54 1.52 6.59
N THR A 143 17.23 2.31 7.62
CA THR A 143 18.19 3.26 8.19
C THR A 143 19.39 2.57 8.87
N LEU A 144 19.23 1.32 9.31
CA LEU A 144 20.30 0.49 9.88
C LEU A 144 21.16 -0.17 8.81
N SER A 145 20.55 -0.58 7.70
CA SER A 145 21.24 -1.11 6.53
C SER A 145 20.80 -0.39 5.25
N PRO A 146 21.35 0.80 4.96
CA PRO A 146 20.94 1.59 3.79
C PRO A 146 21.22 0.92 2.44
N LYS A 147 22.02 -0.15 2.43
CA LYS A 147 22.27 -0.99 1.26
C LYS A 147 21.09 -1.89 0.93
N ASP A 148 20.30 -2.29 1.93
CA ASP A 148 19.11 -3.12 1.80
C ASP A 148 17.90 -2.23 1.47
N THR A 149 17.97 -1.57 0.32
CA THR A 149 16.96 -0.62 -0.18
C THR A 149 15.56 -1.22 -0.32
N ILE A 150 15.46 -2.55 -0.39
CA ILE A 150 14.19 -3.28 -0.40
C ILE A 150 13.34 -3.01 0.84
N TYR A 151 13.95 -2.76 2.00
CA TYR A 151 13.20 -2.43 3.22
C TYR A 151 12.48 -1.08 3.10
N LEU A 152 13.08 -0.11 2.41
CA LEU A 152 12.42 1.17 2.12
C LEU A 152 11.22 1.00 1.18
N TYR A 153 11.33 0.13 0.18
CA TYR A 153 10.21 -0.23 -0.69
C TYR A 153 9.05 -0.86 0.09
N TYR A 154 9.33 -1.83 0.95
CA TYR A 154 8.28 -2.42 1.78
C TYR A 154 7.72 -1.44 2.82
N ALA A 155 8.55 -0.54 3.37
CA ALA A 155 8.06 0.53 4.24
C ALA A 155 7.06 1.44 3.52
N ALA A 156 7.36 1.84 2.28
CA ALA A 156 6.46 2.63 1.44
C ALA A 156 5.13 1.89 1.19
N SER A 157 5.20 0.62 0.82
CA SER A 157 4.02 -0.23 0.58
C SER A 157 3.17 -0.42 1.83
N SER A 158 3.78 -0.72 2.98
CA SER A 158 3.08 -0.81 4.26
C SER A 158 2.41 0.52 4.62
N ALA A 159 3.07 1.65 4.42
CA ALA A 159 2.47 2.96 4.67
C ALA A 159 1.24 3.22 3.77
N VAL A 160 1.25 2.81 2.49
CA VAL A 160 0.07 2.86 1.62
C VAL A 160 -1.07 2.00 2.16
N ASN A 161 -0.78 0.75 2.56
CA ASN A 161 -1.79 -0.15 3.12
C ASN A 161 -2.40 0.40 4.42
N GLY A 162 -1.60 1.12 5.22
CA GLY A 162 -2.04 1.86 6.40
C GLY A 162 -2.72 3.20 6.11
N GLN A 163 -2.87 3.57 4.83
CA GLN A 163 -3.40 4.86 4.37
C GLN A 163 -2.61 6.09 4.91
N ASN A 164 -1.36 5.88 5.33
CA ASN A 164 -0.46 6.94 5.75
C ASN A 164 0.29 7.49 4.52
N TYR A 165 -0.44 8.27 3.72
CA TYR A 165 -0.02 8.71 2.40
C TYR A 165 1.19 9.64 2.43
N GLU A 166 1.32 10.51 3.44
CA GLU A 166 2.48 11.39 3.61
C GLU A 166 3.77 10.59 3.89
N LYS A 167 3.67 9.56 4.74
CA LYS A 167 4.79 8.65 5.04
C LYS A 167 5.16 7.84 3.81
N ALA A 168 4.18 7.26 3.12
CA ALA A 168 4.38 6.52 1.88
C ALA A 168 5.05 7.38 0.81
N LEU A 169 4.58 8.62 0.60
CA LEU A 169 5.14 9.56 -0.36
C LEU A 169 6.60 9.89 -0.04
N THR A 170 6.91 10.09 1.24
CA THR A 170 8.29 10.33 1.69
C THR A 170 9.19 9.17 1.29
N TYR A 171 8.77 7.94 1.56
CA TYR A 171 9.55 6.74 1.26
C TYR A 171 9.68 6.48 -0.25
N TYR A 172 8.60 6.64 -1.04
CA TYR A 172 8.68 6.51 -2.49
C TYR A 172 9.57 7.57 -3.15
N ASN A 173 9.55 8.81 -2.67
CA ASN A 173 10.47 9.84 -3.16
C ASN A 173 11.93 9.51 -2.83
N GLN A 174 12.22 8.97 -1.65
CA GLN A 174 13.56 8.48 -1.33
C GLN A 174 13.99 7.33 -2.25
N LEU A 175 13.09 6.38 -2.56
CA LEU A 175 13.39 5.31 -3.53
C LEU A 175 13.72 5.87 -4.91
N LYS A 176 12.97 6.87 -5.36
CA LYS A 176 13.23 7.57 -6.63
C LYS A 176 14.57 8.30 -6.60
N GLU A 177 14.91 8.98 -5.51
CA GLU A 177 16.17 9.72 -5.33
C GLU A 177 17.40 8.80 -5.37
N ILE A 178 17.33 7.63 -4.72
CA ILE A 178 18.42 6.66 -4.72
C ILE A 178 18.46 5.79 -6.00
N GLY A 179 17.54 6.01 -6.94
CA GLY A 179 17.46 5.26 -8.18
C GLY A 179 17.09 3.79 -7.99
N TYR A 180 16.33 3.47 -6.94
CA TYR A 180 15.87 2.10 -6.70
C TYR A 180 14.90 1.69 -7.80
N ASP A 181 15.26 0.66 -8.57
CA ASP A 181 14.42 0.08 -9.60
C ASP A 181 13.78 -1.25 -9.18
N GLY A 182 14.10 -1.76 -7.98
CA GLY A 182 13.60 -3.04 -7.46
C GLY A 182 13.89 -4.27 -8.33
N SER A 183 14.72 -4.14 -9.35
CA SER A 183 15.17 -5.26 -10.15
C SER A 183 16.23 -6.03 -9.36
N GLY A 184 16.10 -7.34 -9.38
CA GLY A 184 17.04 -8.29 -8.82
C GLY A 184 17.39 -9.33 -9.87
N VAL A 185 18.19 -10.31 -9.48
CA VAL A 185 18.52 -11.46 -10.31
C VAL A 185 18.12 -12.71 -9.54
N ASN A 186 17.21 -13.48 -10.11
CA ASN A 186 16.92 -14.82 -9.64
C ASN A 186 17.96 -15.76 -10.26
N TYR A 187 18.79 -16.34 -9.40
CA TYR A 187 19.73 -17.38 -9.80
C TYR A 187 19.06 -18.73 -9.60
N THR A 188 18.87 -19.47 -10.70
CA THR A 188 18.24 -20.78 -10.65
C THR A 188 19.13 -21.84 -11.30
N ALA A 189 18.97 -23.10 -10.90
CA ALA A 189 19.57 -24.25 -11.58
C ALA A 189 18.68 -25.49 -11.38
N VAL A 190 18.78 -26.46 -12.28
CA VAL A 190 18.05 -27.72 -12.20
C VAL A 190 18.83 -28.70 -11.34
N ASN A 191 18.24 -29.18 -10.26
CA ASN A 191 18.82 -30.24 -9.44
C ASN A 191 18.86 -31.55 -10.24
N VAL A 192 20.03 -32.16 -10.37
CA VAL A 192 20.23 -33.36 -11.22
C VAL A 192 19.53 -34.60 -10.65
N ALA A 193 19.31 -34.65 -9.33
CA ALA A 193 18.67 -35.79 -8.68
C ALA A 193 17.14 -35.75 -8.74
N THR A 194 16.55 -34.55 -8.71
CA THR A 194 15.09 -34.36 -8.68
C THR A 194 14.51 -33.85 -10.00
N ASP A 195 15.35 -33.34 -10.91
CA ASP A 195 14.97 -32.59 -12.11
C ASP A 195 14.11 -31.33 -11.81
N GLU A 196 14.13 -30.83 -10.56
CA GLU A 196 13.43 -29.60 -10.16
C GLU A 196 14.30 -28.36 -10.35
N VAL A 197 13.67 -27.23 -10.70
CA VAL A 197 14.34 -25.92 -10.73
C VAL A 197 14.38 -25.37 -9.31
N GLU A 198 15.59 -25.14 -8.80
CA GLU A 198 15.82 -24.53 -7.49
C GLU A 198 16.32 -23.09 -7.66
N THR A 199 15.82 -22.18 -6.83
CA THR A 199 16.28 -20.79 -6.72
C THR A 199 17.19 -20.64 -5.52
N MET A 200 18.35 -19.99 -5.69
CA MET A 200 19.36 -19.80 -4.64
C MET A 200 20.18 -18.53 -4.91
N ASP A 201 21.20 -18.23 -4.11
CA ASP A 201 22.15 -17.15 -4.42
C ASP A 201 23.19 -17.59 -5.48
N GLU A 202 23.81 -16.62 -6.14
CA GLU A 202 24.80 -16.82 -7.21
C GLU A 202 25.92 -17.79 -6.82
N ASN A 203 26.51 -17.59 -5.63
CA ASN A 203 27.66 -18.38 -5.18
C ASN A 203 27.25 -19.83 -4.90
N THR A 204 26.10 -20.03 -4.27
CA THR A 204 25.56 -21.38 -3.99
C THR A 204 25.25 -22.12 -5.28
N ARG A 205 24.58 -21.46 -6.24
CA ARG A 205 24.29 -22.03 -7.56
C ARG A 205 25.58 -22.45 -8.27
N ASP A 206 26.56 -21.56 -8.34
CA ASP A 206 27.82 -21.84 -9.04
C ASP A 206 28.60 -22.98 -8.37
N LEU A 207 28.59 -23.03 -7.03
CA LEU A 207 29.19 -24.12 -6.28
C LEU A 207 28.51 -25.45 -6.59
N TYR A 208 27.18 -25.49 -6.63
CA TYR A 208 26.40 -26.70 -6.91
C TYR A 208 26.55 -27.19 -8.35
N VAL A 209 26.57 -26.27 -9.32
CA VAL A 209 26.86 -26.59 -10.73
C VAL A 209 28.28 -27.15 -10.84
N LYS A 210 29.26 -26.51 -10.20
CA LYS A 210 30.65 -27.00 -10.17
C LYS A 210 30.79 -28.36 -9.48
N ALA A 211 29.98 -28.62 -8.46
CA ALA A 211 29.91 -29.92 -7.78
C ALA A 211 29.17 -30.99 -8.60
N GLY A 212 28.54 -30.63 -9.72
CA GLY A 212 27.76 -31.54 -10.57
C GLY A 212 26.42 -31.97 -9.98
N THR A 213 25.98 -31.35 -8.88
CA THR A 213 24.66 -31.62 -8.27
C THR A 213 23.54 -30.88 -8.99
N HIS A 214 23.88 -29.80 -9.71
CA HIS A 214 22.94 -28.99 -10.48
C HIS A 214 23.43 -28.79 -11.92
N LYS A 215 22.49 -28.59 -12.85
CA LYS A 215 22.72 -28.31 -14.29
C LYS A 215 21.88 -27.12 -14.74
N ASP A 216 22.13 -26.65 -15.96
CA ASP A 216 21.36 -25.59 -16.62
C ASP A 216 21.15 -24.31 -15.77
N PRO A 217 22.23 -23.67 -15.28
CA PRO A 217 22.10 -22.44 -14.52
C PRO A 217 21.46 -21.34 -15.35
N LYS A 218 20.54 -20.60 -14.74
CA LYS A 218 19.90 -19.43 -15.33
C LYS A 218 20.03 -18.22 -14.40
N GLU A 219 19.96 -17.06 -15.04
CA GLU A 219 19.91 -15.76 -14.41
C GLU A 219 18.73 -15.02 -15.02
N GLU A 220 17.68 -14.85 -14.22
CA GLU A 220 16.47 -14.17 -14.66
C GLU A 220 16.36 -12.85 -13.90
N ARG A 221 16.45 -11.74 -14.64
CA ARG A 221 16.20 -10.42 -14.05
C ARG A 221 14.74 -10.31 -13.66
N THR A 222 14.47 -9.91 -12.42
CA THR A 222 13.09 -9.61 -12.01
C THR A 222 12.63 -8.29 -12.65
N PRO A 223 11.34 -8.14 -12.94
CA PRO A 223 10.80 -6.89 -13.48
C PRO A 223 11.11 -5.71 -12.57
N SER A 224 11.42 -4.57 -13.18
CA SER A 224 11.60 -3.32 -12.47
C SER A 224 10.30 -2.89 -11.76
N LYS A 225 10.45 -2.35 -10.56
CA LYS A 225 9.44 -1.68 -9.74
C LYS A 225 9.33 -0.19 -10.04
N THR A 226 10.13 0.37 -10.95
CA THR A 226 10.11 1.82 -11.24
C THR A 226 8.72 2.29 -11.67
N ALA A 227 8.04 1.57 -12.57
CA ALA A 227 6.67 1.89 -13.00
C ALA A 227 5.68 1.89 -11.82
N GLU A 228 5.80 0.91 -10.93
CA GLU A 228 4.97 0.81 -9.71
C GLU A 228 5.21 1.99 -8.76
N ILE A 229 6.47 2.39 -8.57
CA ILE A 229 6.88 3.49 -7.70
C ILE A 229 6.31 4.82 -8.21
N VAL A 230 6.52 5.17 -9.48
CA VAL A 230 6.03 6.44 -10.04
C VAL A 230 4.50 6.48 -10.09
N LYS A 231 3.85 5.34 -10.36
CA LYS A 231 2.39 5.20 -10.28
C LYS A 231 1.87 5.46 -8.86
N ASN A 232 2.49 4.85 -7.85
CA ASN A 232 2.08 5.07 -6.46
C ASN A 232 2.27 6.53 -6.03
N ILE A 233 3.35 7.20 -6.46
CA ILE A 233 3.53 8.64 -6.21
C ILE A 233 2.35 9.46 -6.78
N ALA A 234 1.93 9.18 -8.02
CA ALA A 234 0.80 9.88 -8.65
C ALA A 234 -0.52 9.64 -7.89
N LEU A 235 -0.81 8.38 -7.56
CA LEU A 235 -2.01 8.00 -6.82
C LEU A 235 -2.02 8.62 -5.42
N ILE A 236 -0.88 8.66 -4.74
CA ILE A 236 -0.76 9.27 -3.41
C ILE A 236 -1.01 10.77 -3.46
N TYR A 237 -0.41 11.51 -4.41
CA TYR A 237 -0.71 12.94 -4.55
C TYR A 237 -2.18 13.20 -4.82
N GLN A 238 -2.83 12.36 -5.63
CA GLN A 238 -4.28 12.43 -5.85
C GLN A 238 -5.07 12.18 -4.56
N GLN A 239 -4.71 11.19 -3.74
CA GLN A 239 -5.37 10.94 -2.45
C GLN A 239 -5.19 12.09 -1.46
N LEU A 240 -4.04 12.77 -1.50
CA LEU A 240 -3.75 13.96 -0.69
C LEU A 240 -4.46 15.23 -1.21
N GLY A 241 -5.09 15.17 -2.40
CA GLY A 241 -5.73 16.32 -3.04
C GLY A 241 -4.75 17.37 -3.58
N ASP A 242 -3.45 17.04 -3.70
CA ASP A 242 -2.43 17.92 -4.26
C ASP A 242 -2.40 17.78 -5.79
N ASN A 243 -3.45 18.33 -6.43
CA ASN A 243 -3.76 18.10 -7.84
C ASN A 243 -2.60 18.49 -8.78
N ASP A 244 -1.90 19.59 -8.52
CA ASP A 244 -0.78 20.04 -9.36
C ASP A 244 0.37 19.02 -9.35
N LYS A 245 0.71 18.49 -8.17
CA LYS A 245 1.73 17.45 -8.04
C LYS A 245 1.25 16.11 -8.59
N ALA A 246 -0.02 15.79 -8.44
CA ALA A 246 -0.61 14.58 -8.99
C ALA A 246 -0.51 14.57 -10.53
N LEU A 247 -0.84 15.68 -11.20
CA LEU A 247 -0.69 15.81 -12.65
C LEU A 247 0.76 15.65 -13.11
N ALA A 248 1.70 16.30 -12.42
CA ALA A 248 3.13 16.14 -12.72
C ALA A 248 3.60 14.69 -12.52
N ALA A 249 3.13 14.02 -11.47
CA ALA A 249 3.45 12.63 -11.20
C ALA A 249 2.79 11.66 -12.21
N TYR A 250 1.57 11.93 -12.68
CA TYR A 250 0.96 11.16 -13.78
C TYR A 250 1.77 11.30 -15.07
N ALA A 251 2.23 12.50 -15.40
CA ALA A 251 3.10 12.71 -16.57
C ALA A 251 4.41 11.91 -16.47
N ASP A 252 5.05 11.91 -15.29
CA ASP A 252 6.24 11.11 -15.00
C ASP A 252 5.95 9.61 -15.12
N ALA A 253 4.84 9.14 -14.52
CA ALA A 253 4.44 7.74 -14.59
C ALA A 253 4.16 7.28 -16.02
N ARG A 254 3.48 8.09 -16.83
CA ARG A 254 3.20 7.80 -18.25
C ARG A 254 4.46 7.85 -19.12
N ALA A 255 5.49 8.60 -18.73
CA ALA A 255 6.78 8.57 -19.41
C ALA A 255 7.55 7.27 -19.15
N VAL A 256 7.40 6.70 -17.93
CA VAL A 256 8.02 5.42 -17.54
C VAL A 256 7.27 4.23 -18.12
N ASP A 257 5.93 4.24 -18.06
CA ASP A 257 5.07 3.19 -18.60
C ASP A 257 3.95 3.79 -19.48
N PRO A 258 4.24 4.07 -20.77
CA PRO A 258 3.28 4.69 -21.68
C PRO A 258 2.11 3.78 -22.06
N ASN A 259 2.18 2.48 -21.74
CA ASN A 259 1.16 1.50 -22.12
C ASN A 259 0.20 1.16 -20.96
N ASP A 260 0.46 1.62 -19.73
CA ASP A 260 -0.47 1.43 -18.61
C ASP A 260 -1.70 2.35 -18.75
N VAL A 261 -2.77 1.80 -19.32
CA VAL A 261 -4.06 2.49 -19.48
C VAL A 261 -4.61 2.99 -18.14
N ASN A 262 -4.29 2.34 -17.01
CA ASN A 262 -4.78 2.78 -15.71
C ASN A 262 -4.21 4.15 -15.31
N LEU A 263 -3.03 4.53 -15.82
CA LEU A 263 -2.49 5.88 -15.61
C LEU A 263 -3.34 6.92 -16.33
N VAL A 264 -3.80 6.61 -17.55
CA VAL A 264 -4.70 7.49 -18.32
C VAL A 264 -6.06 7.62 -17.63
N LEU A 265 -6.61 6.52 -17.12
CA LEU A 265 -7.86 6.54 -16.36
C LEU A 265 -7.73 7.32 -15.05
N GLY A 266 -6.62 7.15 -14.33
CA GLY A 266 -6.32 7.89 -13.11
C GLY A 266 -6.22 9.39 -13.34
N GLU A 267 -5.46 9.81 -14.36
CA GLU A 267 -5.34 11.21 -14.79
C GLU A 267 -6.69 11.79 -15.21
N ALA A 268 -7.51 11.02 -15.94
CA ALA A 268 -8.85 11.44 -16.33
C ALA A 268 -9.74 11.70 -15.10
N ASN A 269 -9.76 10.77 -14.14
CA ASN A 269 -10.52 10.93 -12.89
C ASN A 269 -10.08 12.17 -12.11
N LEU A 270 -8.78 12.48 -12.11
CA LEU A 270 -8.26 13.70 -11.52
C LEU A 270 -8.78 14.95 -12.25
N HIS A 271 -8.76 14.98 -13.59
CA HIS A 271 -9.35 16.08 -14.37
C HIS A 271 -10.84 16.27 -14.10
N TYR A 272 -11.59 15.19 -13.98
CA TYR A 272 -12.99 15.27 -13.59
C TYR A 272 -13.18 15.89 -12.20
N ALA A 273 -12.39 15.46 -11.20
CA ALA A 273 -12.44 16.01 -9.85
C ALA A 273 -12.08 17.51 -9.80
N MET A 274 -11.23 17.97 -10.72
CA MET A 274 -10.91 19.39 -10.92
C MET A 274 -11.98 20.17 -11.69
N GLY A 275 -13.01 19.50 -12.24
CA GLY A 275 -14.05 20.09 -13.07
C GLY A 275 -13.68 20.26 -14.55
N ASP A 276 -12.51 19.78 -14.97
CA ASP A 276 -12.04 19.82 -16.37
C ASP A 276 -12.62 18.64 -17.17
N LYS A 277 -13.92 18.77 -17.49
CA LYS A 277 -14.68 17.74 -18.22
C LYS A 277 -14.17 17.54 -19.65
N ASP A 278 -13.62 18.57 -20.28
CA ASP A 278 -13.11 18.47 -21.65
C ASP A 278 -11.88 17.56 -21.70
N LYS A 279 -10.93 17.77 -20.78
CA LYS A 279 -9.75 16.91 -20.69
C LYS A 279 -10.09 15.49 -20.25
N PHE A 280 -11.05 15.33 -19.33
CA PHE A 280 -11.58 14.01 -18.97
C PHE A 280 -12.06 13.24 -20.21
N LYS A 281 -12.88 13.86 -21.07
CA LYS A 281 -13.39 13.21 -22.30
C LYS A 281 -12.26 12.82 -23.26
N VAL A 282 -11.27 13.69 -23.44
CA VAL A 282 -10.09 13.40 -24.28
C VAL A 282 -9.33 12.17 -23.76
N LEU A 283 -9.09 12.09 -22.44
CA LEU A 283 -8.35 10.98 -21.84
C LEU A 283 -9.16 9.68 -21.84
N MET A 284 -10.48 9.71 -21.67
CA MET A 284 -11.34 8.52 -21.84
C MET A 284 -11.30 7.98 -23.26
N ALA A 285 -11.32 8.87 -24.27
CA ALA A 285 -11.18 8.46 -25.66
C ALA A 285 -9.80 7.86 -25.96
N GLU A 286 -8.73 8.42 -25.37
CA GLU A 286 -7.39 7.85 -25.43
C GLU A 286 -7.35 6.44 -24.82
N ALA A 287 -7.85 6.27 -23.59
CA ALA A 287 -7.88 4.97 -22.93
C ALA A 287 -8.63 3.91 -23.75
N SER A 288 -9.78 4.27 -24.35
CA SER A 288 -10.54 3.39 -25.24
C SER A 288 -9.79 3.01 -26.51
N GLN A 289 -8.87 3.86 -27.01
CA GLN A 289 -8.06 3.58 -28.20
C GLN A 289 -6.82 2.74 -27.90
N MET A 290 -6.29 2.81 -26.67
CA MET A 290 -5.12 2.02 -26.27
C MET A 290 -5.41 0.52 -26.22
N ALA A 291 -6.62 0.14 -25.83
CA ALA A 291 -7.03 -1.27 -25.78
C ALA A 291 -8.51 -1.42 -26.21
N PRO A 292 -8.79 -1.30 -27.52
CA PRO A 292 -10.17 -1.30 -28.06
C PRO A 292 -10.85 -2.67 -27.97
N ASP A 293 -10.09 -3.75 -27.81
CA ASP A 293 -10.61 -5.12 -27.72
C ASP A 293 -10.63 -5.65 -26.27
N ASN A 294 -10.40 -4.77 -25.29
CA ASN A 294 -10.44 -5.14 -23.87
C ASN A 294 -11.83 -4.81 -23.29
N ALA A 295 -12.69 -5.82 -23.20
CA ALA A 295 -14.06 -5.68 -22.69
C ALA A 295 -14.12 -5.13 -21.26
N ASP A 296 -13.25 -5.59 -20.36
CA ASP A 296 -13.17 -5.14 -18.96
C ASP A 296 -12.82 -3.65 -18.87
N LEU A 297 -11.84 -3.21 -19.68
CA LEU A 297 -11.46 -1.80 -19.74
C LEU A 297 -12.60 -0.92 -20.27
N LEU A 298 -13.22 -1.31 -21.38
CA LEU A 298 -14.35 -0.58 -21.95
C LEU A 298 -15.52 -0.51 -20.95
N TYR A 299 -15.75 -1.58 -20.20
CA TYR A 299 -16.75 -1.62 -19.15
C TYR A 299 -16.41 -0.62 -18.03
N ASN A 300 -15.15 -0.59 -17.59
CA ASN A 300 -14.67 0.36 -16.58
C ASN A 300 -14.80 1.81 -17.05
N ILE A 301 -14.51 2.12 -18.32
CA ILE A 301 -14.77 3.45 -18.92
C ILE A 301 -16.26 3.79 -18.83
N GLY A 302 -17.13 2.83 -19.11
CA GLY A 302 -18.58 3.01 -18.97
C GLY A 302 -19.01 3.29 -17.52
N VAL A 303 -18.47 2.54 -16.55
CA VAL A 303 -18.72 2.76 -15.11
C VAL A 303 -18.27 4.15 -14.69
N ILE A 304 -17.06 4.56 -15.04
CA ILE A 304 -16.52 5.90 -14.72
C ILE A 304 -17.44 6.99 -15.29
N ASN A 305 -17.87 6.88 -16.56
CA ASN A 305 -18.79 7.85 -17.14
C ASN A 305 -20.16 7.85 -16.46
N MET A 306 -20.68 6.68 -16.07
CA MET A 306 -21.95 6.55 -15.37
C MET A 306 -21.91 7.22 -13.98
N GLU A 307 -20.85 6.98 -13.20
CA GLU A 307 -20.64 7.60 -11.88
C GLU A 307 -20.55 9.14 -11.95
N GLN A 308 -20.09 9.64 -13.10
CA GLN A 308 -19.98 11.07 -13.39
C GLN A 308 -21.25 11.68 -14.00
N GLY A 309 -22.29 10.89 -14.22
CA GLY A 309 -23.55 11.33 -14.84
C GLY A 309 -23.48 11.52 -16.36
N ASN A 310 -22.40 11.11 -17.01
CA ASN A 310 -22.23 11.15 -18.47
C ASN A 310 -22.91 9.91 -19.09
N LEU A 311 -24.25 9.85 -19.03
CA LEU A 311 -25.02 8.65 -19.36
C LEU A 311 -24.86 8.20 -20.82
N GLU A 312 -24.76 9.11 -21.77
CA GLU A 312 -24.58 8.75 -23.19
C GLU A 312 -23.21 8.16 -23.47
N GLU A 313 -22.14 8.75 -22.92
CA GLU A 313 -20.78 8.19 -23.02
C GLU A 313 -20.68 6.84 -22.31
N ALA A 314 -21.37 6.67 -21.18
CA ALA A 314 -21.47 5.37 -20.52
C ALA A 314 -22.16 4.32 -21.39
N ARG A 315 -23.27 4.67 -22.04
CA ARG A 315 -23.98 3.80 -22.99
C ARG A 315 -23.11 3.40 -24.16
N ASP A 316 -22.38 4.34 -24.76
CA ASP A 316 -21.44 4.05 -25.85
C ASP A 316 -20.36 3.05 -25.42
N ALA A 317 -19.75 3.27 -24.25
CA ALA A 317 -18.75 2.36 -23.69
C ALA A 317 -19.32 0.96 -23.42
N TYR A 318 -20.51 0.85 -22.80
CA TYR A 318 -21.15 -0.45 -22.59
C TYR A 318 -21.53 -1.15 -23.90
N ARG A 319 -22.00 -0.42 -24.92
CA ARG A 319 -22.25 -1.01 -26.24
C ARG A 319 -20.96 -1.53 -26.88
N LYS A 320 -19.84 -0.82 -26.71
CA LYS A 320 -18.52 -1.30 -27.16
C LYS A 320 -18.08 -2.55 -26.39
N THR A 321 -18.25 -2.59 -25.06
CA THR A 321 -18.02 -3.82 -24.27
C THR A 321 -18.82 -4.98 -24.85
N LEU A 322 -20.10 -4.78 -25.15
CA LEU A 322 -20.99 -5.81 -25.67
C LEU A 322 -20.72 -6.20 -27.13
N ALA A 323 -20.03 -5.34 -27.89
CA ALA A 323 -19.54 -5.68 -29.22
C ALA A 323 -18.33 -6.62 -29.15
N VAL A 324 -17.50 -6.50 -28.12
CA VAL A 324 -16.34 -7.37 -27.86
C VAL A 324 -16.78 -8.67 -27.17
N ASP A 325 -17.59 -8.55 -26.12
CA ASP A 325 -18.17 -9.67 -25.37
C ASP A 325 -19.70 -9.50 -25.22
N PRO A 326 -20.50 -10.09 -26.12
CA PRO A 326 -21.96 -10.04 -26.03
C PRO A 326 -22.55 -10.67 -24.76
N GLY A 327 -21.78 -11.52 -24.05
CA GLY A 327 -22.19 -12.20 -22.84
C GLY A 327 -21.92 -11.41 -21.55
N TYR A 328 -21.35 -10.22 -21.64
CA TYR A 328 -20.91 -9.43 -20.48
C TYR A 328 -22.11 -8.90 -19.66
N ILE A 329 -22.61 -9.72 -18.73
CA ILE A 329 -23.84 -9.46 -17.97
C ILE A 329 -23.82 -8.12 -17.25
N ASN A 330 -22.69 -7.75 -16.62
CA ASN A 330 -22.61 -6.49 -15.89
C ASN A 330 -22.76 -5.27 -16.81
N ALA A 331 -22.31 -5.36 -18.06
CA ALA A 331 -22.47 -4.29 -19.05
C ALA A 331 -23.92 -4.19 -19.53
N LEU A 332 -24.63 -5.32 -19.68
CA LEU A 332 -26.07 -5.35 -19.99
C LEU A 332 -26.90 -4.71 -18.87
N LEU A 333 -26.62 -5.10 -17.62
CA LEU A 333 -27.29 -4.55 -16.43
C LEU A 333 -27.01 -3.04 -16.29
N ASN A 334 -25.76 -2.61 -16.46
CA ASN A 334 -25.43 -1.19 -16.35
C ASN A 334 -25.97 -0.37 -17.53
N LEU A 335 -25.95 -0.91 -18.76
CA LEU A 335 -26.58 -0.28 -19.91
C LEU A 335 -28.07 -0.06 -19.67
N SER A 336 -28.80 -1.07 -19.19
CA SER A 336 -30.20 -0.92 -18.78
C SER A 336 -30.36 0.12 -17.66
N THR A 337 -29.48 0.08 -16.65
CA THR A 337 -29.47 1.06 -15.54
C THR A 337 -29.31 2.49 -16.04
N THR A 338 -28.50 2.75 -17.07
CA THR A 338 -28.38 4.11 -17.62
C THR A 338 -29.71 4.66 -18.13
N TYR A 339 -30.56 3.83 -18.76
CA TYR A 339 -31.88 4.24 -19.23
C TYR A 339 -32.85 4.47 -18.08
N VAL A 340 -32.82 3.58 -17.08
CA VAL A 340 -33.64 3.72 -15.88
C VAL A 340 -33.26 4.99 -15.09
N ASN A 341 -31.97 5.28 -14.94
CA ASN A 341 -31.50 6.48 -14.25
C ASN A 341 -31.92 7.77 -14.96
N GLU A 342 -31.81 7.82 -16.29
CA GLU A 342 -32.30 8.97 -17.06
C GLU A 342 -33.81 9.15 -16.89
N GLY A 343 -34.58 8.06 -17.00
CA GLY A 343 -36.04 8.12 -16.80
C GLY A 343 -36.43 8.53 -15.39
N ASN A 344 -35.71 8.07 -14.36
CA ASN A 344 -35.91 8.49 -12.99
C ASN A 344 -35.67 10.00 -12.81
N GLY A 345 -34.67 10.58 -13.49
CA GLY A 345 -34.44 12.02 -13.47
C GLY A 345 -35.63 12.84 -13.98
N LEU A 346 -36.43 12.28 -14.91
CA LEU A 346 -37.65 12.93 -15.39
C LEU A 346 -38.76 12.94 -14.33
N ILE A 347 -38.79 11.96 -13.42
CA ILE A 347 -39.79 11.87 -12.35
C ILE A 347 -39.69 13.07 -11.40
N ASP A 348 -38.47 13.53 -11.13
CA ASP A 348 -38.25 14.71 -10.28
C ASP A 348 -38.88 15.96 -10.91
N GLU A 349 -38.72 16.17 -12.22
CA GLU A 349 -39.40 17.25 -12.93
C GLU A 349 -40.93 17.07 -12.88
N MET A 350 -41.43 15.86 -13.17
CA MET A 350 -42.86 15.54 -13.15
C MET A 350 -43.52 15.88 -11.80
N ASN A 351 -42.83 15.63 -10.69
CA ASN A 351 -43.35 15.88 -9.34
C ASN A 351 -43.47 17.37 -8.98
N THR A 352 -42.82 18.26 -9.73
CA THR A 352 -42.89 19.72 -9.51
C THR A 352 -44.05 20.39 -10.27
N LEU A 353 -44.71 19.66 -11.17
CA LEU A 353 -45.75 20.20 -12.05
C LEU A 353 -47.07 20.45 -11.29
N GLY A 354 -47.74 21.55 -11.64
CA GLY A 354 -49.05 21.92 -11.10
C GLY A 354 -50.22 21.24 -11.82
N SER A 355 -51.42 21.83 -11.67
CA SER A 355 -52.67 21.32 -12.28
C SER A 355 -53.16 22.15 -13.46
N SER A 356 -52.33 23.05 -14.00
CA SER A 356 -52.71 23.83 -15.19
C SER A 356 -52.76 22.93 -16.43
N ARG A 357 -53.46 23.36 -17.48
CA ARG A 357 -53.52 22.61 -18.74
C ARG A 357 -52.12 22.38 -19.35
N SER A 358 -51.22 23.35 -19.22
CA SER A 358 -49.83 23.22 -19.68
C SER A 358 -49.03 22.23 -18.83
N ASP A 359 -49.25 22.22 -17.51
CA ASP A 359 -48.57 21.29 -16.61
C ASP A 359 -49.00 19.84 -16.88
N ILE A 360 -50.30 19.61 -17.11
CA ILE A 360 -50.83 18.29 -17.48
C ILE A 360 -50.22 17.82 -18.80
N ALA A 361 -50.15 18.69 -19.82
CA ALA A 361 -49.54 18.33 -21.10
C ALA A 361 -48.03 18.00 -20.96
N ARG A 362 -47.30 18.77 -20.14
CA ARG A 362 -45.89 18.49 -19.84
C ARG A 362 -45.70 17.19 -19.07
N TYR A 363 -46.58 16.90 -18.11
CA TYR A 363 -46.57 15.66 -17.36
C TYR A 363 -46.74 14.45 -18.28
N ASP A 364 -47.72 14.49 -19.20
CA ASP A 364 -47.96 13.41 -20.16
C ASP A 364 -46.77 13.19 -21.10
N GLU A 365 -46.10 14.27 -21.52
CA GLU A 365 -44.88 14.21 -22.33
C GLU A 365 -43.73 13.53 -21.58
N LEU A 366 -43.43 14.00 -20.35
CA LEU A 366 -42.37 13.43 -19.51
C LEU A 366 -42.65 11.98 -19.13
N LYS A 367 -43.91 11.64 -18.85
CA LYS A 367 -44.33 10.26 -18.59
C LYS A 367 -44.00 9.37 -19.79
N LYS A 368 -44.33 9.83 -21.00
CA LYS A 368 -44.02 9.08 -22.23
C LYS A 368 -42.51 8.91 -22.42
N GLN A 369 -41.72 9.96 -22.22
CA GLN A 369 -40.25 9.88 -22.32
C GLN A 369 -39.66 8.89 -21.30
N LYS A 370 -40.12 8.95 -20.04
CA LYS A 370 -39.73 8.00 -19.00
C LYS A 370 -40.07 6.56 -19.36
N ASP A 371 -41.30 6.32 -19.84
CA ASP A 371 -41.75 4.97 -20.23
C ASP A 371 -40.95 4.45 -21.43
N ASP A 372 -40.67 5.30 -22.43
CA ASP A 372 -39.84 4.96 -23.60
C ASP A 372 -38.41 4.57 -23.17
N LEU A 373 -37.80 5.31 -22.22
CA LEU A 373 -36.48 4.97 -21.64
C LEU A 373 -36.51 3.63 -20.91
N PHE A 374 -37.51 3.39 -20.06
CA PHE A 374 -37.64 2.15 -19.32
C PHE A 374 -37.81 0.95 -20.27
N LEU A 375 -38.55 1.12 -21.36
CA LEU A 375 -38.71 0.10 -22.39
C LEU A 375 -37.39 -0.21 -23.11
N GLU A 376 -36.55 0.79 -23.39
CA GLU A 376 -35.20 0.54 -23.96
C GLU A 376 -34.31 -0.23 -22.96
N GLY A 377 -34.35 0.11 -21.67
CA GLY A 377 -33.65 -0.66 -20.63
C GLY A 377 -34.13 -2.11 -20.56
N ALA A 378 -35.45 -2.34 -20.58
CA ALA A 378 -36.03 -3.67 -20.62
C ALA A 378 -35.60 -4.45 -21.87
N LYS A 379 -35.61 -3.82 -23.04
CA LYS A 379 -35.23 -4.45 -24.31
C LYS A 379 -33.80 -4.99 -24.30
N VAL A 380 -32.85 -4.23 -23.71
CA VAL A 380 -31.46 -4.69 -23.54
C VAL A 380 -31.42 -5.98 -22.71
N LEU A 381 -32.18 -6.04 -21.62
CA LEU A 381 -32.21 -7.19 -20.72
C LEU A 381 -32.99 -8.38 -21.28
N GLU A 382 -34.06 -8.13 -22.03
CA GLU A 382 -34.81 -9.19 -22.74
C GLU A 382 -33.93 -9.89 -23.77
N GLU A 383 -33.06 -9.14 -24.47
CA GLU A 383 -32.06 -9.75 -25.36
C GLU A 383 -31.08 -10.62 -24.56
N ALA A 384 -30.60 -10.13 -23.41
CA ALA A 384 -29.70 -10.86 -22.53
C ALA A 384 -30.28 -12.19 -22.03
N LEU A 385 -31.60 -12.23 -21.73
CA LEU A 385 -32.28 -13.43 -21.27
C LEU A 385 -32.30 -14.55 -22.31
N LYS A 386 -32.24 -14.23 -23.62
CA LYS A 386 -32.23 -15.27 -24.66
C LYS A 386 -31.03 -16.20 -24.53
N THR A 387 -29.90 -15.68 -24.07
CA THR A 387 -28.67 -16.45 -23.85
C THR A 387 -28.43 -16.78 -22.37
N ASN A 388 -29.09 -16.07 -21.45
CA ASN A 388 -28.90 -16.22 -20.00
C ASN A 388 -30.25 -16.30 -19.27
N PRO A 389 -31.07 -17.33 -19.52
CA PRO A 389 -32.48 -17.36 -19.11
C PRO A 389 -32.69 -17.36 -17.58
N ASP A 390 -31.72 -17.87 -16.82
CA ASP A 390 -31.83 -18.04 -15.37
C ASP A 390 -31.07 -16.96 -14.57
N ASN A 391 -30.55 -15.92 -15.24
CA ASN A 391 -29.77 -14.88 -14.58
C ASN A 391 -30.64 -14.05 -13.62
N GLN A 392 -30.44 -14.25 -12.33
CA GLN A 392 -31.25 -13.63 -11.27
C GLN A 392 -31.18 -12.10 -11.28
N GLY A 393 -30.03 -11.51 -11.62
CA GLY A 393 -29.86 -10.06 -11.70
C GLY A 393 -30.69 -9.45 -12.83
N VAL A 394 -30.62 -10.05 -14.02
CA VAL A 394 -31.38 -9.63 -15.21
C VAL A 394 -32.88 -9.76 -14.97
N LEU A 395 -33.33 -10.91 -14.46
CA LEU A 395 -34.74 -11.15 -14.14
C LEU A 395 -35.28 -10.17 -13.07
N SER A 396 -34.49 -9.90 -12.03
CA SER A 396 -34.86 -8.95 -10.97
C SER A 396 -34.99 -7.53 -11.50
N GLN A 397 -34.06 -7.09 -12.35
CA GLN A 397 -34.11 -5.74 -12.93
C GLN A 397 -35.28 -5.60 -13.92
N LEU A 398 -35.53 -6.59 -14.77
CA LEU A 398 -36.71 -6.62 -15.64
C LEU A 398 -38.02 -6.56 -14.86
N LYS A 399 -38.14 -7.35 -13.78
CA LYS A 399 -39.29 -7.30 -12.87
C LYS A 399 -39.53 -5.87 -12.38
N ASN A 400 -38.48 -5.20 -11.91
CA ASN A 400 -38.59 -3.82 -11.41
C ASN A 400 -39.01 -2.83 -12.50
N ILE A 401 -38.44 -2.96 -13.70
CA ILE A 401 -38.79 -2.10 -14.85
C ILE A 401 -40.27 -2.28 -15.23
N TYR A 402 -40.73 -3.53 -15.42
CA TYR A 402 -42.12 -3.80 -15.76
C TYR A 402 -43.10 -3.38 -14.67
N GLY A 403 -42.71 -3.52 -13.40
CA GLY A 403 -43.49 -3.00 -12.28
C GLY A 403 -43.65 -1.48 -12.34
N ALA A 404 -42.59 -0.75 -12.68
CA ALA A 404 -42.61 0.70 -12.81
C ALA A 404 -43.33 1.20 -14.07
N LEU A 405 -43.43 0.35 -15.11
CA LEU A 405 -44.24 0.59 -16.31
C LEU A 405 -45.73 0.25 -16.12
N GLY A 406 -46.08 -0.48 -15.05
CA GLY A 406 -47.42 -1.03 -14.86
C GLY A 406 -47.75 -2.21 -15.77
N ASP A 407 -46.74 -2.81 -16.42
CA ASP A 407 -46.90 -3.98 -17.28
C ASP A 407 -47.04 -5.25 -16.43
N THR A 408 -48.29 -5.52 -16.02
CA THR A 408 -48.61 -6.62 -15.10
C THR A 408 -48.31 -7.99 -15.72
N GLU A 409 -48.44 -8.15 -17.03
CA GLU A 409 -48.19 -9.42 -17.71
C GLU A 409 -46.71 -9.79 -17.63
N ASN A 410 -45.83 -8.89 -18.08
CA ASN A 410 -44.40 -9.15 -18.07
C ASN A 410 -43.82 -9.13 -16.65
N PHE A 411 -44.37 -8.33 -15.74
CA PHE A 411 -44.04 -8.38 -14.32
C PHE A 411 -44.28 -9.78 -13.72
N MET A 412 -45.48 -10.35 -13.94
CA MET A 412 -45.81 -11.69 -13.44
C MET A 412 -44.98 -12.78 -14.12
N ARG A 413 -44.62 -12.60 -15.39
CA ARG A 413 -43.68 -13.48 -16.10
C ARG A 413 -42.32 -13.52 -15.40
N MET A 414 -41.76 -12.36 -15.06
CA MET A 414 -40.46 -12.28 -14.36
C MET A 414 -40.53 -12.90 -12.96
N LYS A 415 -41.59 -12.63 -12.19
CA LYS A 415 -41.83 -13.28 -10.88
C LYS A 415 -41.80 -14.80 -10.96
N LYS A 416 -42.50 -15.37 -11.95
CA LYS A 416 -42.54 -16.82 -12.15
C LYS A 416 -41.15 -17.40 -12.44
N LEU A 417 -40.36 -16.72 -13.28
CA LEU A 417 -38.98 -17.15 -13.60
C LEU A 417 -38.04 -17.04 -12.39
N LEU A 418 -38.29 -16.10 -11.48
CA LEU A 418 -37.59 -15.96 -10.20
C LEU A 418 -38.07 -16.96 -9.12
N GLY A 419 -39.19 -17.64 -9.34
CA GLY A 419 -39.80 -18.55 -8.35
C GLY A 419 -40.60 -17.86 -7.24
N GLU A 420 -41.11 -16.64 -7.49
CA GLU A 420 -41.83 -15.78 -6.53
C GLU A 420 -43.37 -15.75 -6.65
#